data_AF-A0A0R3PMI7-F1
#
_entry.id   AF-A0A0R3PMI7-F1
#
_cell.length_a   1.000
_cell.length_b   1.000
_cell.length_c   1.000
_cell.angle_alpha   90.00
_cell.angle_beta   90.00
_cell.angle_gamma   90.00
#
_symmetry.space_group_name_H-M   'P 1'
#
loop_
_entity.id
_entity.type
_entity.pdbx_description
1 polymer ?
#
loop_
_entity_poly.entity_id
_entity_poly.type
_entity_poly.pdbx_seq_one_letter_code
_entity_poly.pdbx_strand_id
1 'polypeptide(L)'
;MSLSWIYFISSEVVNVVTMFGVVSQLSHEVLGLTILAWSNSIGDLIADISVVKQGYPRMAMVAAVGGPLFSIADLLVGFGVPFVIAIVNGKTVTVSTKLCAFMYSFLDKLTRAIFVQRFHLRRPHAYLLVLVYVCFITVIILTETNEVVWN
;
A
#
# COMPACT_ATOMS: atom_id res chain seq x y z
N MET A 1 -24.97 -14.31 1.63
CA MET A 1 -24.85 -14.29 0.16
C MET A 1 -23.73 -13.39 -0.33
N SER A 2 -23.60 -12.12 0.10
CA SER A 2 -22.47 -11.27 -0.35
C SER A 2 -21.10 -11.74 0.14
N LEU A 3 -21.00 -12.16 1.41
CA LEU A 3 -19.75 -12.67 1.99
C LEU A 3 -19.22 -13.89 1.23
N SER A 4 -20.09 -14.84 0.88
CA SER A 4 -19.68 -16.04 0.12
C SER A 4 -19.16 -15.68 -1.28
N TRP A 5 -19.76 -14.70 -1.94
CA TRP A 5 -19.26 -14.18 -3.22
C TRP A 5 -17.92 -13.49 -3.09
N ILE A 6 -17.74 -12.66 -2.04
CA ILE A 6 -16.45 -12.01 -1.76
C ILE A 6 -15.36 -13.05 -1.49
N TYR A 7 -15.66 -14.08 -0.69
CA TYR A 7 -14.72 -15.17 -0.42
C TYR A 7 -14.36 -15.93 -1.70
N PHE A 8 -15.35 -16.25 -2.54
CA PHE A 8 -15.13 -16.96 -3.79
C PHE A 8 -14.29 -16.16 -4.80
N ILE A 9 -14.59 -14.86 -4.95
CA ILE A 9 -13.82 -13.98 -5.82
C ILE A 9 -12.41 -13.79 -5.27
N SER A 10 -12.26 -13.58 -3.96
CA SER A 10 -10.95 -13.46 -3.32
C SER A 10 -10.10 -14.72 -3.51
N SER A 11 -10.68 -15.91 -3.36
CA SER A 11 -9.94 -17.16 -3.59
C SER A 11 -9.48 -17.33 -5.02
N GLU A 12 -10.31 -17.01 -6.01
CA GLU A 12 -9.92 -17.07 -7.42
C GLU A 12 -8.82 -16.06 -7.75
N VAL A 13 -8.91 -14.83 -7.23
CA VAL A 13 -7.88 -13.81 -7.42
C VAL A 13 -6.54 -14.24 -6.83
N VAL A 14 -6.53 -14.79 -5.61
CA VAL A 14 -5.30 -15.31 -4.99
C VAL A 14 -4.70 -16.44 -5.82
N ASN A 15 -5.54 -17.32 -6.38
CA ASN A 15 -5.07 -18.45 -7.20
C ASN A 15 -4.43 -17.98 -8.52
N VAL A 16 -5.03 -16.98 -9.18
CA VAL A 16 -4.46 -16.35 -10.39
C VAL A 16 -3.15 -15.63 -10.08
N VAL A 17 -3.07 -14.87 -8.99
CA VAL A 17 -1.84 -14.19 -8.58
C VAL A 17 -0.73 -15.19 -8.26
N THR A 18 -1.07 -16.30 -7.60
CA THR A 18 -0.13 -17.40 -7.31
C THR A 18 0.40 -18.02 -8.60
N MET A 19 -0.48 -18.30 -9.57
CA MET A 19 -0.09 -18.81 -10.89
C MET A 19 0.85 -17.84 -11.62
N PHE A 20 0.55 -16.53 -11.57
CA PHE A 20 1.40 -15.50 -12.15
C PHE A 20 2.77 -15.40 -11.45
N GLY A 21 2.81 -15.61 -10.13
CA GLY A 21 4.04 -15.66 -9.35
C GLY A 21 4.93 -16.85 -9.71
N VAL A 22 4.33 -18.03 -9.92
CA VAL A 22 5.05 -19.21 -10.40
C VAL A 22 5.62 -19.00 -11.80
N VAL A 23 4.86 -18.39 -12.71
CA VAL A 23 5.31 -18.11 -14.09
C VAL A 23 6.42 -17.05 -14.14
N SER A 24 6.36 -16.05 -13.27
CA SER A 24 7.30 -14.92 -13.28
C SER A 24 8.56 -15.17 -12.44
N GLN A 25 8.69 -16.32 -11.76
CA GLN A 25 9.74 -16.62 -10.76
C GLN A 25 9.84 -15.61 -9.60
N LEU A 26 8.78 -14.85 -9.37
CA LEU A 26 8.70 -13.81 -8.35
C LEU A 26 8.28 -14.40 -7.00
N SER A 27 8.75 -13.83 -5.89
CA SER A 27 8.26 -14.21 -4.57
C SER A 27 6.76 -13.90 -4.43
N HIS A 28 5.98 -14.92 -4.07
CA HIS A 28 4.53 -14.85 -3.88
C HIS A 28 4.12 -13.76 -2.87
N GLU A 29 4.95 -13.54 -1.86
CA GLU A 29 4.73 -12.55 -0.81
C GLU A 29 4.89 -11.13 -1.34
N VAL A 30 5.94 -10.90 -2.14
CA VAL A 30 6.24 -9.58 -2.72
C VAL A 30 5.17 -9.20 -3.74
N LEU A 31 4.79 -10.14 -4.61
CA LEU A 31 3.70 -9.96 -5.57
C LEU A 31 2.35 -9.69 -4.91
N GLY A 32 2.01 -10.47 -3.87
CA GLY A 32 0.78 -10.26 -3.12
C GLY A 32 0.75 -8.88 -2.46
N LEU A 33 1.84 -8.49 -1.79
CA LEU A 33 1.94 -7.18 -1.13
C LEU A 33 1.88 -6.02 -2.14
N THR A 34 2.52 -6.13 -3.31
CA THR A 34 2.50 -5.07 -4.33
C THR A 34 1.15 -4.96 -5.03
N ILE A 35 0.54 -6.08 -5.44
CA ILE A 35 -0.77 -6.06 -6.09
C ILE A 35 -1.84 -5.52 -5.12
N LEU A 36 -1.80 -5.93 -3.85
CA LEU A 36 -2.73 -5.42 -2.83
C LEU A 36 -2.52 -3.92 -2.59
N ALA A 37 -1.27 -3.47 -2.40
CA ALA A 37 -0.96 -2.06 -2.23
C ALA A 37 -1.37 -1.21 -3.45
N TRP A 38 -1.12 -1.72 -4.66
CA TRP A 38 -1.46 -1.03 -5.91
C TRP A 38 -2.96 -0.93 -6.11
N SER A 39 -3.70 -2.00 -5.80
CA SER A 39 -5.16 -2.02 -5.92
C SER A 39 -5.85 -0.95 -5.08
N ASN A 40 -5.34 -0.69 -3.87
CA ASN A 40 -5.85 0.35 -2.99
C ASN A 40 -5.62 1.75 -3.59
N SER A 41 -4.40 2.04 -4.05
CA SER A 41 -4.06 3.36 -4.60
C SER A 41 -4.67 3.66 -5.97
N ILE A 42 -4.98 2.63 -6.78
CA ILE A 42 -5.62 2.83 -8.09
C ILE A 42 -7.09 3.25 -7.96
N GLY A 43 -7.79 2.72 -6.95
CA GLY A 43 -9.16 3.10 -6.63
C GLY A 43 -9.26 4.58 -6.24
N ASP A 44 -8.35 5.02 -5.37
CA ASP A 44 -8.23 6.41 -4.95
C ASP A 44 -7.92 7.33 -6.14
N LEU A 45 -7.00 6.92 -7.02
CA LEU A 45 -6.65 7.69 -8.22
C LEU A 45 -7.86 7.92 -9.14
N ILE A 46 -8.66 6.86 -9.38
CA ILE A 46 -9.85 6.95 -10.23
C ILE A 46 -10.90 7.87 -9.60
N ALA A 47 -11.10 7.76 -8.28
CA ALA A 47 -12.01 8.61 -7.53
C ALA A 47 -11.59 10.08 -7.58
N ASP A 48 -10.31 10.37 -7.33
CA ASP A 48 -9.76 11.72 -7.36
C ASP A 48 -9.85 12.35 -8.75
N ILE A 49 -9.53 11.59 -9.81
CA ILE A 49 -9.70 12.07 -11.20
C ILE A 49 -11.17 12.41 -11.49
N SER A 50 -12.12 11.60 -11.00
CA SER A 50 -13.54 11.87 -11.15
C SER A 50 -13.96 13.17 -10.47
N VAL A 51 -13.49 13.41 -9.24
CA VAL A 51 -13.78 14.62 -8.46
C VAL A 51 -13.13 15.86 -9.09
N VAL A 52 -11.91 15.75 -9.65
CA VAL A 52 -11.26 16.83 -10.40
C VAL A 52 -12.07 17.18 -11.65
N LYS A 53 -12.55 16.18 -12.41
CA LYS A 53 -13.39 16.39 -13.60
C LYS A 53 -14.72 17.07 -13.28
N GLN A 54 -15.24 16.90 -12.06
CA GLN A 54 -16.44 17.57 -11.56
C GLN A 54 -16.18 19.02 -11.11
N GLY A 55 -14.94 19.51 -11.19
CA GLY A 55 -14.59 20.90 -10.88
C GLY A 55 -14.18 21.15 -9.43
N TYR A 56 -13.93 20.09 -8.63
CA TYR A 56 -13.52 20.20 -7.22
C TYR A 56 -12.07 19.75 -6.96
N PRO A 57 -11.04 20.38 -7.57
CA PRO A 57 -9.65 19.94 -7.45
C PRO A 57 -9.11 20.07 -6.02
N ARG A 58 -9.63 21.01 -5.22
CA ARG A 58 -9.23 21.16 -3.81
C ARG A 58 -9.71 20.00 -2.95
N MET A 59 -10.87 19.42 -3.28
CA MET A 59 -11.40 18.24 -2.58
C MET A 59 -10.59 16.99 -2.93
N ALA A 60 -10.27 16.80 -4.21
CA ALA A 60 -9.39 15.70 -4.64
C ALA A 60 -8.00 15.77 -3.98
N MET A 61 -7.42 16.96 -3.79
CA MET A 61 -6.15 17.08 -3.05
C MET A 61 -6.28 16.67 -1.58
N VAL A 62 -7.40 17.00 -0.92
CA VAL A 62 -7.63 16.59 0.47
C VAL A 62 -7.88 15.09 0.55
N ALA A 63 -8.61 14.51 -0.41
CA ALA A 63 -8.84 13.07 -0.49
C ALA A 63 -7.53 12.29 -0.74
N ALA A 64 -6.69 12.72 -1.68
CA ALA A 64 -5.38 12.13 -1.95
C ALA A 64 -4.44 12.16 -0.72
N VAL A 65 -4.53 13.20 0.12
CA VAL A 65 -3.76 13.29 1.38
C VAL A 65 -4.42 12.49 2.51
N GLY A 66 -5.74 12.34 2.48
CA GLY A 66 -6.52 11.58 3.45
C GLY A 66 -6.34 10.07 3.33
N GLY A 67 -6.18 9.52 2.12
CA GLY A 67 -6.01 8.08 1.89
C GLY A 67 -4.86 7.45 2.70
N PRO A 68 -3.64 8.02 2.69
CA PRO A 68 -2.53 7.58 3.54
C PRO A 68 -2.81 7.68 5.05
N LEU A 69 -3.62 8.64 5.50
CA LEU A 69 -4.03 8.78 6.91
C LEU A 69 -5.01 7.70 7.34
N PHE A 70 -5.99 7.35 6.49
CA PHE A 70 -6.91 6.24 6.77
C PHE A 70 -6.19 4.90 6.78
N SER A 71 -5.24 4.69 5.87
CA SER A 71 -4.42 3.48 5.83
C SER A 71 -3.65 3.24 7.15
N ILE A 72 -3.26 4.29 7.88
CA ILE A 72 -2.62 4.16 9.20
C ILE A 72 -3.62 3.67 10.25
N ALA A 73 -4.85 4.17 10.23
CA ALA A 73 -5.90 3.70 11.13
C ALA A 73 -6.26 2.24 10.85
N ASP A 74 -6.41 1.87 9.58
CA ASP A 74 -6.68 0.49 9.17
C ASP A 74 -5.52 -0.44 9.50
N LEU A 75 -4.27 0.02 9.37
CA LEU A 75 -3.10 -0.73 9.81
C LEU A 75 -3.10 -0.94 11.33
N LEU A 76 -3.39 0.12 12.10
CA LEU A 76 -3.42 0.04 13.56
C LEU A 76 -4.53 -0.89 14.05
N VAL A 77 -5.70 -0.86 13.41
CA VAL A 77 -6.80 -1.77 13.69
C VAL A 77 -6.47 -3.18 13.22
N GLY A 78 -5.96 -3.34 12.00
CA GLY A 78 -5.64 -4.61 11.36
C GLY A 78 -4.51 -5.38 12.04
N PHE A 79 -3.55 -4.70 12.65
CA PHE A 79 -2.53 -5.33 13.50
C PHE A 79 -2.97 -5.39 14.96
N GLY A 80 -3.55 -4.33 15.51
CA GLY A 80 -3.93 -4.25 16.92
C GLY A 80 -4.96 -5.28 17.35
N VAL A 81 -6.00 -5.49 16.54
CA VAL A 81 -7.08 -6.46 16.85
C VAL A 81 -6.57 -7.91 16.96
N PRO A 82 -5.80 -8.46 15.99
CA PRO A 82 -5.29 -9.83 16.12
C PRO A 82 -4.29 -10.02 17.25
N PHE A 83 -3.49 -9.00 17.63
CA PHE A 83 -2.63 -9.08 18.81
C PHE A 83 -3.44 -9.18 20.11
N VAL A 84 -4.51 -8.38 20.24
CA VAL A 84 -5.41 -8.45 21.40
C VAL A 84 -6.08 -9.83 21.47
N ILE A 85 -6.56 -10.36 20.34
CA ILE A 85 -7.16 -11.70 20.27
C ILE A 85 -6.13 -12.79 20.64
N ALA A 86 -4.87 -12.64 20.24
CA ALA A 86 -3.82 -13.60 20.58
C ALA A 86 -3.50 -13.61 22.08
N ILE A 87 -3.49 -12.44 22.72
CA ILE A 87 -3.32 -12.28 24.18
C ILE A 87 -4.49 -12.93 24.93
N VAL A 88 -5.73 -12.67 24.49
CA VAL A 88 -6.94 -13.27 25.09
C VAL A 88 -6.94 -14.80 24.96
N ASN A 89 -6.40 -15.34 23.87
CA ASN A 89 -6.24 -16.78 23.66
C ASN A 89 -5.02 -17.40 24.39
N GLY A 90 -4.33 -16.62 25.24
CA GLY A 90 -3.20 -17.11 26.03
C GLY A 90 -1.94 -17.44 25.23
N LYS A 91 -1.85 -17.01 23.96
CA LYS A 91 -0.66 -17.21 23.13
C LYS A 91 0.34 -16.08 23.38
N THR A 92 1.55 -16.44 23.79
CA THR A 92 2.68 -15.50 23.89
C THR A 92 3.21 -15.21 22.50
N VAL A 93 2.79 -14.07 21.93
CA VAL A 93 3.32 -13.61 20.65
C VAL A 93 4.64 -12.91 20.91
N THR A 94 5.75 -13.55 20.55
CA THR A 94 7.08 -12.94 20.57
C THR A 94 7.19 -11.95 19.43
N VAL A 95 6.76 -10.72 19.68
CA VAL A 95 6.87 -9.64 18.69
C VAL A 95 8.35 -9.31 18.50
N SER A 96 8.89 -9.63 17.31
CA SER A 96 10.26 -9.30 16.97
C SER A 96 10.43 -7.78 16.95
N THR A 97 11.33 -7.26 17.78
CA THR A 97 11.62 -5.82 17.92
C THR A 97 11.97 -5.15 16.58
N LYS A 98 12.48 -5.92 15.62
CA LYS A 98 12.76 -5.47 14.25
C LYS A 98 11.50 -5.08 13.49
N LEU A 99 10.40 -5.81 13.67
CA LEU A 99 9.12 -5.55 12.99
C LEU A 99 8.47 -4.28 13.55
N CYS A 100 8.50 -4.11 14.88
CA CYS A 100 8.06 -2.87 15.52
C CYS A 100 8.89 -1.65 15.09
N ALA A 101 10.21 -1.79 14.98
CA ALA A 101 11.09 -0.70 14.53
C ALA A 101 10.85 -0.33 13.06
N PHE A 102 10.58 -1.32 12.19
CA PHE A 102 10.21 -1.08 10.80
C PHE A 102 8.87 -0.35 10.68
N MET A 103 7.85 -0.81 11.41
CA MET A 103 6.53 -0.17 11.44
C MET A 103 6.59 1.28 11.96
N TYR A 104 7.35 1.52 13.04
CA TYR A 104 7.53 2.86 13.59
C TYR A 104 8.25 3.80 12.61
N SER A 105 9.30 3.30 11.93
CA SER A 105 10.05 4.08 10.93
C SER A 105 9.18 4.44 9.72
N PHE A 106 8.24 3.57 9.35
CA PHE A 106 7.29 3.83 8.25
C PHE A 106 6.26 4.90 8.65
N LEU A 107 5.70 4.81 9.87
CA LEU A 107 4.76 5.77 10.44
C LEU A 107 5.36 7.19 10.55
N ASP A 108 6.61 7.27 11.03
CA ASP A 108 7.34 8.51 11.22
C ASP A 108 7.65 9.22 9.89
N LYS A 109 7.94 8.46 8.83
CA LYS A 109 8.13 8.99 7.46
C LYS A 109 6.83 9.54 6.85
N LEU A 110 5.69 8.87 7.06
CA LEU A 110 4.38 9.32 6.58
C LEU A 110 3.92 10.61 7.30
N THR A 111 4.07 10.66 8.62
CA THR A 111 3.70 11.86 9.41
C THR A 111 4.51 13.09 8.99
N ARG A 112 5.82 12.91 8.72
CA ARG A 112 6.68 13.98 8.21
C ARG A 112 6.35 14.39 6.79
N ALA A 113 6.01 13.44 5.91
CA ALA A 113 5.60 13.74 4.54
C ALA A 113 4.36 14.67 4.53
N ILE A 114 3.37 14.40 5.37
CA ILE A 114 2.15 15.22 5.51
C ILE A 114 2.49 16.64 6.00
N PHE A 115 3.41 16.77 6.96
CA PHE A 115 3.80 18.08 7.49
C PHE A 115 4.63 18.90 6.48
N VAL A 116 5.46 18.24 5.68
CA VAL A 116 6.27 18.86 4.62
C VAL A 116 5.41 19.29 3.42
N GLN A 117 4.30 18.59 3.12
CA GLN A 117 3.50 18.86 1.92
C GLN A 117 2.60 20.11 2.00
N ARG A 118 2.52 20.76 3.18
CA ARG A 118 2.01 22.12 3.47
C ARG A 118 0.88 22.66 2.57
N PHE A 119 -0.07 21.80 2.17
CA PHE A 119 -1.31 22.15 1.46
C PHE A 119 -1.17 23.07 0.22
N HIS A 120 0.00 23.10 -0.44
CA HIS A 120 0.23 23.85 -1.68
C HIS A 120 1.10 23.05 -2.65
N LEU A 121 0.50 22.09 -3.36
CA LEU A 121 1.15 21.43 -4.48
C LEU A 121 1.23 22.38 -5.67
N ARG A 122 2.41 22.96 -5.89
CA ARG A 122 2.77 23.58 -7.17
C ARG A 122 2.95 22.48 -8.23
N ARG A 123 2.47 22.75 -9.46
CA ARG A 123 2.54 21.84 -10.64
C ARG A 123 3.87 21.08 -10.84
N PRO A 124 5.08 21.62 -10.59
CA PRO A 124 6.33 20.84 -10.69
C PRO A 124 6.42 19.65 -9.73
N HIS A 125 5.82 19.71 -8.53
CA HIS A 125 5.89 18.61 -7.56
C HIS A 125 5.09 17.39 -8.01
N ALA A 126 4.00 17.59 -8.76
CA ALA A 126 3.20 16.49 -9.31
C ALA A 126 3.99 15.72 -10.38
N TYR A 127 4.68 16.43 -11.28
CA TYR A 127 5.56 15.80 -12.28
C TYR A 127 6.72 15.05 -11.63
N LEU A 128 7.33 15.61 -10.59
CA LEU A 128 8.41 14.95 -9.85
C LEU A 128 7.93 13.68 -9.14
N LEU A 129 6.72 13.67 -8.56
CA LEU A 129 6.15 12.49 -7.94
C LEU A 129 5.90 11.36 -8.95
N VAL A 130 5.35 11.70 -10.13
CA VAL A 130 5.13 10.73 -11.22
C VAL A 130 6.47 10.17 -11.70
N LEU A 131 7.49 11.02 -11.85
CA LEU A 131 8.81 10.59 -12.28
C LEU A 131 9.46 9.65 -11.25
N VAL A 132 9.39 9.98 -9.95
CA VAL A 132 9.86 9.11 -8.87
C VAL A 132 9.11 7.78 -8.87
N TYR A 133 7.80 7.78 -9.10
CA TYR A 133 7.00 6.57 -9.17
C TYR A 133 7.38 5.68 -10.36
N VAL A 134 7.59 6.26 -11.54
CA VAL A 134 8.05 5.53 -12.73
C VAL A 134 9.47 4.98 -12.52
N CYS A 135 10.38 5.77 -11.91
CA CYS A 135 11.70 5.27 -11.50
C CYS A 135 11.59 4.11 -10.51
N PHE A 136 10.68 4.17 -9.55
CA PHE A 136 10.49 3.09 -8.57
C PHE A 136 9.97 1.80 -9.24
N ILE A 137 8.98 1.90 -10.14
CA ILE A 137 8.48 0.75 -10.89
C ILE A 137 9.56 0.15 -11.79
N THR A 138 10.35 0.99 -12.46
CA THR A 138 11.46 0.52 -13.29
C THR A 138 12.55 -0.15 -12.45
N VAL A 139 12.89 0.38 -11.27
CA VAL A 139 13.81 -0.27 -10.32
C VAL A 139 13.26 -1.61 -9.87
N ILE A 140 11.97 -1.72 -9.48
CA ILE A 140 11.35 -3.00 -9.10
C ILE A 140 11.51 -4.02 -10.23
N ILE A 141 11.12 -3.65 -11.45
CA ILE A 141 11.23 -4.51 -12.62
C ILE A 141 12.69 -4.92 -12.86
N LEU A 142 13.65 -4.01 -12.70
CA LEU A 142 15.08 -4.27 -12.83
C LEU A 142 15.63 -5.23 -11.77
N THR A 143 15.26 -5.05 -10.49
CA THR A 143 15.63 -5.98 -9.41
C THR A 143 15.05 -7.38 -9.66
N GLU A 144 13.83 -7.45 -10.17
CA GLU A 144 13.16 -8.73 -10.44
C GLU A 144 13.70 -9.44 -11.69
N THR A 145 14.23 -8.70 -12.68
CA THR A 145 14.96 -9.30 -13.81
C THR A 145 16.35 -9.83 -13.46
N ASN A 146 16.74 -9.82 -12.17
CA ASN A 146 17.96 -10.45 -11.64
C ASN A 146 19.30 -9.93 -12.22
N GLU A 147 19.32 -8.71 -12.78
CA GLU A 147 20.55 -8.02 -13.23
C GLU A 147 21.25 -7.26 -12.08
N VAL A 148 20.57 -7.05 -10.94
CA VAL A 148 21.16 -6.39 -9.76
C VAL A 148 21.07 -7.33 -8.56
N VAL A 149 22.06 -8.21 -8.47
CA VAL A 149 22.40 -8.94 -7.25
C VAL A 149 22.88 -7.90 -6.23
N TRP A 150 22.04 -7.60 -5.25
CA TRP A 150 22.50 -6.94 -4.03
C TRP A 150 23.38 -7.92 -3.28
N ASN A 151 24.69 -7.84 -3.55
CA ASN A 151 25.73 -8.52 -2.77
C ASN A 151 25.94 -7.80 -1.43
#